data_AF-A0A7V9BET7-F1
#
_entry.id   AF-A0A7V9BET7-F1
#
_cell.length_a   1.000
_cell.length_b   1.000
_cell.length_c   1.000
_cell.angle_alpha   90.00
_cell.angle_beta   90.00
_cell.angle_gamma   90.00
#
_symmetry.space_group_name_H-M   'P 1'
#
loop_
_entity.id
_entity.type
_entity.pdbx_description
1 polymer ?
#
loop_
_entity_poly.entity_id
_entity_poly.type
_entity_poly.pdbx_seq_one_letter_code
_entity_poly.pdbx_strand_id
1 'polypeptide(L)'
;VEAMKERGIAFLDTPDAYYEEVEGRVGEIDESYDDLRRLRILADRDEDGYLLQIFTKTAQDRPTLFFEVIERHGATTFGEGNFKALFESIEREQALRGNL
;
A
#
# COMPACT_ATOMS: atom_id res chain seq x y z
N VAL A 1 -9.24 2.37 6.82
CA VAL A 1 -8.58 3.42 5.99
C VAL A 1 -9.45 4.66 5.79
N GLU A 2 -10.72 4.52 5.41
CA GLU A 2 -11.63 5.67 5.15
C GLU A 2 -11.67 6.70 6.28
N ALA A 3 -11.91 6.26 7.52
CA ALA A 3 -11.91 7.13 8.69
C ALA A 3 -10.58 7.90 8.90
N MET A 4 -9.43 7.36 8.46
CA MET A 4 -8.15 8.07 8.53
C MET A 4 -8.05 9.15 7.45
N LYS A 5 -8.52 8.85 6.23
CA LYS A 5 -8.60 9.83 5.13
C LYS A 5 -9.53 10.99 5.51
N GLU A 6 -10.69 10.70 6.09
CA GLU A 6 -11.64 11.71 6.59
C GLU A 6 -11.03 12.62 7.68
N ARG A 7 -10.10 12.09 8.46
CA ARG A 7 -9.34 12.84 9.48
C ARG A 7 -8.11 13.57 8.94
N GLY A 8 -7.92 13.58 7.61
CA GLY A 8 -6.84 14.32 6.95
C GLY A 8 -5.50 13.56 6.85
N ILE A 9 -5.47 12.26 7.13
CA ILE A 9 -4.26 11.46 6.90
C ILE A 9 -4.10 11.22 5.40
N ALA A 10 -2.96 11.67 4.85
CA ALA A 10 -2.59 11.42 3.47
C ALA A 10 -1.82 10.10 3.33
N PHE A 11 -2.14 9.33 2.31
CA PHE A 11 -1.50 8.07 1.97
C PHE A 11 -0.73 8.18 0.65
N LEU A 12 0.25 7.30 0.47
CA LEU A 12 0.94 7.14 -0.81
C LEU A 12 -0.06 6.68 -1.87
N ASP A 13 0.21 7.06 -3.11
CA ASP A 13 -0.63 6.72 -4.25
C ASP A 13 0.03 5.59 -5.02
N THR A 14 -0.72 4.53 -5.29
CA THR A 14 -0.27 3.35 -6.04
C THR A 14 -0.94 3.35 -7.42
N PRO A 15 -0.18 3.15 -8.51
CA PRO A 15 -0.75 3.17 -9.86
C PRO A 15 -1.85 2.13 -10.07
N ASP A 16 -2.82 2.44 -10.92
CA ASP A 16 -3.91 1.52 -11.26
C ASP A 16 -3.41 0.19 -11.84
N ALA A 17 -2.29 0.20 -12.57
CA ALA A 17 -1.65 -1.00 -13.13
C ALA A 17 -1.32 -2.06 -12.05
N TYR A 18 -1.03 -1.66 -10.81
CA TYR A 18 -0.83 -2.61 -9.72
C TYR A 18 -2.09 -3.45 -9.47
N TYR A 19 -3.26 -2.82 -9.51
CA TYR A 19 -4.54 -3.45 -9.23
C TYR A 19 -5.03 -4.35 -10.35
N GLU A 20 -4.51 -4.17 -11.57
CA GLU A 20 -4.78 -5.05 -12.71
C GLU A 20 -4.08 -6.41 -12.56
N GLU A 21 -2.98 -6.49 -11.81
CA GLU A 21 -2.16 -7.69 -11.67
C GLU A 21 -2.30 -8.36 -10.29
N VAL A 22 -2.65 -7.61 -9.24
CA VAL A 22 -2.60 -8.07 -7.85
C VAL A 22 -3.54 -9.26 -7.58
N GLU A 23 -4.73 -9.30 -8.20
CA GLU A 23 -5.68 -10.40 -8.04
C GLU A 23 -5.10 -11.72 -8.54
N GLY A 24 -4.42 -11.71 -9.69
CA GLY A 24 -3.75 -12.90 -10.23
C GLY A 24 -2.57 -13.37 -9.37
N ARG A 25 -1.91 -12.46 -8.65
CA ARG A 25 -0.76 -12.74 -7.79
C ARG A 25 -1.17 -13.25 -6.40
N VAL A 26 -2.18 -12.64 -5.80
CA VAL A 26 -2.63 -12.90 -4.42
C VAL A 26 -3.73 -13.96 -4.38
N GLY A 27 -4.52 -14.11 -5.43
CA GLY A 27 -5.67 -15.02 -5.46
C GLY A 27 -6.84 -14.53 -4.62
N GLU A 28 -7.76 -15.42 -4.27
CA GLU A 28 -8.98 -15.05 -3.55
C GLU A 28 -8.67 -14.49 -2.14
N ILE A 29 -9.34 -13.41 -1.75
CA ILE A 29 -9.30 -12.75 -0.44
C ILE A 29 -10.72 -12.40 -0.01
N ASP A 30 -10.93 -12.05 1.26
CA ASP A 30 -12.28 -11.75 1.77
C ASP A 30 -12.75 -10.34 1.37
N GLU A 31 -11.82 -9.41 1.12
CA GLU A 31 -12.10 -8.05 0.70
C GLU A 31 -12.28 -7.90 -0.81
N SER A 32 -12.98 -6.85 -1.23
CA SER A 32 -13.11 -6.50 -2.64
C SER A 32 -11.82 -5.87 -3.20
N TYR A 33 -11.31 -6.40 -4.31
CA TYR A 33 -10.22 -5.77 -5.06
C TYR A 33 -10.55 -4.35 -5.54
N ASP A 34 -11.82 -4.05 -5.83
CA ASP A 34 -12.26 -2.70 -6.18
C ASP A 34 -12.10 -1.75 -4.98
N ASP A 35 -12.38 -2.21 -3.77
CA ASP A 35 -12.16 -1.43 -2.55
C ASP A 35 -10.67 -1.23 -2.27
N LEU A 36 -9.84 -2.26 -2.48
CA LEU A 36 -8.39 -2.11 -2.38
C LEU A 36 -7.88 -1.04 -3.36
N ARG A 37 -8.34 -1.08 -4.62
CA ARG A 37 -8.00 -0.07 -5.65
C ARG A 37 -8.46 1.32 -5.25
N ARG A 38 -9.72 1.46 -4.83
CA ARG A 38 -10.32 2.73 -4.40
C ARG A 38 -9.59 3.34 -3.21
N LEU A 39 -9.13 2.50 -2.28
CA LEU A 39 -8.48 2.94 -1.05
C LEU A 39 -6.97 3.06 -1.16
N ARG A 40 -6.37 2.57 -2.25
CA ARG A 40 -4.91 2.45 -2.45
C ARG A 40 -4.25 1.48 -1.45
N ILE A 41 -4.93 0.38 -1.14
CA ILE A 41 -4.42 -0.67 -0.26
C ILE A 41 -3.67 -1.70 -1.11
N LEU A 42 -2.51 -2.14 -0.64
CA LEU A 42 -1.70 -3.18 -1.25
C LEU A 42 -2.04 -4.54 -0.63
N ALA A 43 -1.92 -5.62 -1.40
CA ALA A 43 -2.14 -6.98 -0.94
C ALA A 43 -0.96 -7.89 -1.30
N ASP A 44 -0.58 -8.75 -0.36
CA ASP A 44 0.42 -9.80 -0.55
C ASP A 44 0.00 -11.09 0.14
N ARG A 45 0.60 -12.21 -0.26
CA ARG A 45 0.28 -13.56 0.26
C ARG A 45 1.55 -14.36 0.51
N ASP A 46 1.56 -15.09 1.63
CA ASP A 46 2.55 -16.12 1.94
C ASP A 46 1.88 -17.49 2.14
N GLU A 47 2.63 -18.47 2.62
CA GLU A 47 2.16 -19.84 2.83
C GLU A 47 1.07 -19.94 3.92
N ASP A 48 1.02 -19.00 4.86
CA ASP A 48 0.12 -19.01 6.02
C ASP A 48 -1.15 -18.17 5.78
N GLY A 49 -1.14 -17.26 4.81
CA GLY A 49 -2.29 -16.45 4.46
C GLY A 49 -1.95 -15.18 3.70
N TYR A 50 -2.79 -14.16 3.79
CA TYR A 50 -2.58 -12.88 3.11
C TYR A 50 -2.53 -11.69 4.08
N LEU A 51 -2.01 -10.58 3.60
CA LEU A 51 -1.95 -9.33 4.34
C LEU A 51 -2.31 -8.14 3.44
N LEU A 52 -2.86 -7.12 4.06
CA LEU A 52 -3.22 -5.85 3.44
C LEU A 52 -2.40 -4.73 4.07
N GLN A 53 -1.83 -3.85 3.25
CA GLN A 53 -0.93 -2.78 3.70
C GLN A 53 -1.28 -1.45 3.05
N ILE A 54 -1.12 -0.35 3.78
CA ILE A 54 -1.14 0.99 3.20
C ILE A 54 -0.17 1.91 3.96
N PHE A 55 0.49 2.79 3.23
CA PHE A 55 1.55 3.64 3.75
C PHE A 55 1.15 5.10 3.70
N THR A 56 1.38 5.81 4.81
CA THR A 56 1.12 7.25 4.90
C THR A 56 2.19 8.05 4.16
N LYS A 57 1.84 9.24 3.70
CA LYS A 57 2.83 10.23 3.27
C LYS A 57 3.62 10.71 4.48
N THR A 58 4.86 11.14 4.25
CA THR A 58 5.67 11.74 5.32
C THR A 58 5.04 13.05 5.78
N ALA A 59 4.85 13.20 7.10
CA ALA A 59 4.24 14.41 7.67
C ALA A 59 5.17 15.65 7.63
N GLN A 60 6.45 15.45 7.31
CA GLN A 60 7.48 16.48 7.31
C GLN A 60 8.05 16.69 5.90
N ASP A 61 8.59 17.88 5.65
CA ASP A 61 9.26 18.24 4.39
C ASP A 61 10.45 17.34 4.08
N ARG A 62 11.11 16.81 5.12
CA ARG A 62 12.15 15.79 5.01
C ARG A 62 11.52 14.39 5.08
N PRO A 63 11.73 13.53 4.07
CA PRO A 63 11.09 12.22 3.99
C PRO A 63 11.80 11.19 4.89
N THR A 64 11.67 11.33 6.21
CA THR A 64 12.37 10.49 7.19
C THR A 64 11.47 9.53 7.96
N LEU A 65 10.20 9.90 8.18
CA LEU A 65 9.25 9.11 8.96
C LEU A 65 7.91 9.02 8.22
N PHE A 66 7.41 7.79 8.11
CA PHE A 66 6.07 7.46 7.69
C PHE A 66 5.53 6.34 8.59
N PHE A 67 4.21 6.18 8.56
CA PHE A 67 3.50 5.09 9.22
C PHE A 67 2.91 4.13 8.19
N GLU A 68 2.84 2.87 8.59
CA GLU A 68 2.16 1.78 7.90
C GLU A 68 0.92 1.37 8.69
N VAL A 69 -0.16 1.08 7.99
CA VAL A 69 -1.31 0.35 8.53
C VAL A 69 -1.32 -1.02 7.87
N ILE A 70 -1.30 -2.07 8.68
CA ILE A 70 -1.27 -3.46 8.24
C ILE A 70 -2.40 -4.25 8.88
N GLU A 71 -3.07 -5.05 8.06
CA GLU A 71 -4.06 -6.05 8.46
C GLU A 71 -3.59 -7.43 7.98
N ARG A 72 -3.67 -8.43 8.86
CA ARG A 72 -3.13 -9.77 8.61
C ARG A 72 -4.23 -10.81 8.72
N HIS A 73 -4.34 -11.62 7.67
CA HIS A 73 -5.20 -12.78 7.57
C HIS A 73 -4.32 -14.03 7.47
N GLY A 74 -3.70 -14.40 8.58
CA GLY A 74 -2.79 -15.56 8.67
C GLY A 74 -1.34 -15.26 8.30
N ALA A 75 -1.10 -14.38 7.33
CA ALA A 75 0.25 -14.10 6.86
C ALA A 75 1.21 -13.68 7.99
N THR A 76 2.38 -14.30 8.02
CA THR A 76 3.42 -14.11 9.05
C THR A 76 4.60 -13.29 8.53
N THR A 77 4.72 -13.13 7.22
CA THR A 77 5.80 -12.39 6.55
C THR A 77 5.51 -10.89 6.45
N PHE A 78 6.41 -10.11 5.86
CA PHE A 78 6.28 -8.63 5.75
C PHE A 78 5.65 -8.15 4.44
N GLY A 79 5.31 -9.06 3.52
CA GLY A 79 4.80 -8.70 2.20
C GLY A 79 5.89 -8.10 1.30
N GLU A 80 6.93 -8.87 0.96
CA GLU A 80 8.03 -8.40 0.10
C GLU A 80 7.55 -7.85 -1.25
N GLY A 81 6.46 -8.41 -1.79
CA GLY A 81 5.84 -7.94 -3.03
C GLY A 81 5.19 -6.57 -2.90
N ASN A 82 4.76 -6.17 -1.69
CA ASN A 82 4.22 -4.83 -1.42
C ASN A 82 5.34 -3.80 -1.22
N PHE A 83 6.50 -4.20 -0.71
CA PHE A 83 7.65 -3.30 -0.58
C PHE A 83 8.11 -2.74 -1.92
N LYS A 84 8.12 -3.54 -2.99
CA LYS A 84 8.45 -3.03 -4.33
C LYS A 84 7.47 -1.95 -4.79
N ALA A 85 6.16 -2.19 -4.65
CA ALA A 85 5.12 -1.23 -4.99
C ALA A 85 5.19 0.05 -4.13
N LEU A 86 5.57 -0.08 -2.85
CA LEU A 86 5.85 1.03 -1.95
C LEU A 86 7.03 1.88 -2.47
N PHE A 87 8.16 1.27 -2.81
CA PHE A 87 9.33 2.00 -3.31
C PHE A 87 9.02 2.76 -4.60
N GLU A 88 8.34 2.13 -5.55
CA GLU A 88 7.91 2.79 -6.79
C GLU A 88 6.98 3.99 -6.52
N SER A 89 6.10 3.87 -5.51
CA SER A 89 5.22 4.97 -5.08
C SER A 89 6.00 6.11 -4.41
N ILE A 90 7.02 5.80 -3.60
CA ILE A 90 7.91 6.78 -2.95
C ILE A 90 8.78 7.50 -3.99
N GLU A 91 9.41 6.78 -4.91
CA GLU A 91 10.22 7.38 -5.98
C GLU A 91 9.41 8.35 -6.82
N ARG A 92 8.16 7.99 -7.15
CA ARG A 92 7.23 8.87 -7.85
C ARG A 92 6.94 10.13 -7.05
N GLU A 93 6.72 10.02 -5.74
CA GLU A 93 6.51 11.18 -4.88
C GLU A 93 7.76 12.08 -4.80
N GLN A 94 8.96 11.49 -4.72
CA GLN A 94 10.22 12.24 -4.71
C GLN A 94 10.47 12.97 -6.03
N ALA A 95 10.18 12.34 -7.16
CA ALA A 95 10.25 12.95 -8.48
C ALA A 95 9.30 14.16 -8.59
N LEU A 96 8.08 14.07 -8.05
CA LEU A 96 7.13 15.19 -7.99
C LEU A 96 7.60 16.33 -7.10
N ARG A 97 8.38 16.05 -6.05
CA ARG A 97 8.96 17.06 -5.15
C ARG A 97 10.24 17.70 -5.69
N GLY A 98 10.80 17.19 -6.79
CA GLY A 98 11.98 17.76 -7.47
C GLY A 98 13.33 17.44 -6.81
N ASN A 99 13.41 16.38 -5.98
CA ASN A 99 14.63 16.01 -5.24
C ASN A 99 15.33 14.76 -5.79
N LEU A 100 15.17 14.45 -7.08
CA LEU A 100 15.87 13.36 -7.78
C LEU A 100 16.96 13.91 -8.70
#